data_AF-A0A402ACC0-F1
#
_entry.id   AF-A0A402ACC0-F1
#
_cell.length_a   1.000
_cell.length_b   1.000
_cell.length_c   1.000
_cell.angle_alpha   90.00
_cell.angle_beta   90.00
_cell.angle_gamma   90.00
#
_symmetry.space_group_name_H-M   'P 1'
#
loop_
_entity.id
_entity.type
_entity.pdbx_description
1 polymer ?
#
loop_
_entity_poly.entity_id
_entity_poly.type
_entity_poly.pdbx_seq_one_letter_code
_entity_poly.pdbx_strand_id
1 'polypeptide(L)' 'MMSEIADLRNRIELECQALRSLMEDFRQTAPHHIIQSRFESITPLQKQLSAHIGDEEAARMVVETYIRVIG' A
#
# COMPACT_ATOMS: atom_id res chain seq x y z
N MET A 1 7.13 22.40 4.79
CA MET A 1 7.15 21.33 5.81
C MET A 1 6.02 20.39 5.45
N MET A 2 6.30 19.23 4.87
CA MET A 2 5.25 18.22 4.64
C MET A 2 4.85 17.65 6.00
N SER A 3 3.54 17.48 6.23
CA SER A 3 3.08 16.84 7.45
C SER A 3 3.45 15.36 7.40
N GLU A 4 3.62 14.75 8.57
CA GLU A 4 3.87 13.31 8.72
C GLU A 4 2.85 12.47 7.91
N ILE A 5 1.61 12.94 7.84
CA ILE A 5 0.52 12.33 7.06
C ILE A 5 0.81 12.40 5.55
N ALA A 6 1.33 13.53 5.06
CA ALA A 6 1.68 13.68 3.64
C ALA A 6 2.84 12.76 3.26
N ASP A 7 3.83 12.61 4.13
CA ASP A 7 4.96 11.69 3.92
C ASP A 7 4.51 10.22 3.92
N LEU A 8 3.62 9.83 4.85
CA LEU A 8 3.05 8.49 4.89
C LEU A 8 2.24 8.17 3.64
N ARG A 9 1.41 9.12 3.17
CA ARG A 9 0.64 8.95 1.93
C ARG A 9 1.54 8.77 0.72
N ASN A 10 2.60 9.57 0.62
CA ASN A 10 3.56 9.48 -0.49
C ASN A 10 4.27 8.12 -0.51
N ARG A 11 4.66 7.60 0.67
CA ARG A 11 5.29 6.27 0.78
C ARG A 11 4.36 5.13 0.38
N ILE A 12 3.08 5.21 0.76
CA ILE A 12 2.07 4.22 0.35
C ILE A 12 1.90 4.25 -1.17
N GLU A 13 1.84 5.44 -1.76
CA GLU A 13 1.68 5.61 -3.21
C GLU A 13 2.86 5.01 -3.99
N LEU A 14 4.09 5.18 -3.49
CA LEU A 14 5.29 4.58 -4.08
C LEU A 14 5.28 3.04 -4.03
N GLU A 15 4.87 2.44 -2.91
CA GLU A 15 4.79 0.97 -2.79
C GLU A 15 3.71 0.38 -3.71
N CYS A 16 2.57 1.06 -3.84
CA CYS A 16 1.52 0.63 -4.75
C CYS A 16 1.94 0.74 -6.22
N GLN A 17 2.67 1.79 -6.60
CA GLN A 17 3.24 1.93 -7.95
C GLN A 17 4.26 0.83 -8.27
N ALA A 18 5.07 0.44 -7.30
CA ALA A 18 6.00 -0.68 -7.45
C ALA A 18 5.25 -2.01 -7.63
N LEU A 19 4.19 -2.25 -6.86
CA LEU A 19 3.32 -3.42 -7.01
C LEU A 19 2.67 -3.49 -8.39
N ARG A 20 2.10 -2.37 -8.86
CA ARG A 20 1.50 -2.28 -10.19
C ARG A 20 2.53 -2.59 -11.28
N SER A 21 3.72 -2.01 -11.19
CA SER A 21 4.79 -2.25 -12.16
C SER A 21 5.20 -3.71 -12.18
N LEU A 22 5.30 -4.37 -11.02
CA LEU A 22 5.56 -5.81 -10.94
C LEU A 22 4.44 -6.65 -11.58
N MET A 23 3.18 -6.23 -11.46
CA MET A 23 2.04 -6.94 -12.04
C MET A 23 1.86 -6.69 -13.54
N GLU A 24 2.18 -5.48 -14.02
CA GLU A 24 2.12 -5.09 -15.44
C GLU A 24 3.35 -5.60 -16.23
N ASP A 25 4.57 -5.50 -15.68
CA ASP A 25 5.81 -5.92 -16.35
C ASP A 25 6.01 -7.45 -16.31
N PHE A 26 5.51 -8.15 -15.28
CA PHE A 26 5.72 -9.60 -15.09
C PHE A 26 4.42 -10.40 -15.13
N ARG A 27 3.64 -10.22 -16.20
CA ARG A 27 2.31 -10.83 -16.40
C ARG A 27 2.21 -12.36 -16.29
N GLN A 28 3.29 -13.12 -16.00
CA GLN A 28 3.20 -14.59 -15.84
C GLN A 28 4.04 -15.26 -14.74
N THR A 29 5.02 -14.62 -14.06
CA THR A 29 5.96 -15.38 -13.20
C THR A 29 6.48 -14.71 -11.93
N ALA A 30 5.93 -13.56 -11.48
CA ALA A 30 6.32 -13.04 -10.17
C ALA A 30 5.98 -14.10 -9.10
N PRO A 31 6.97 -14.63 -8.35
CA PRO A 31 6.68 -15.63 -7.34
C PRO A 31 5.70 -15.03 -6.34
N HIS A 32 4.65 -15.77 -5.98
CA HIS A 32 3.65 -15.31 -5.01
C HIS A 32 4.27 -14.76 -3.71
N HIS A 33 5.47 -15.21 -3.33
CA HIS A 33 6.22 -14.68 -2.19
C HIS A 33 6.62 -13.20 -2.31
N ILE A 34 6.88 -12.68 -3.53
CA ILE A 34 7.21 -11.27 -3.74
C ILE A 34 5.96 -10.39 -3.60
N ILE A 35 4.85 -10.83 -4.19
CA ILE A 35 3.55 -10.15 -4.06
C ILE A 35 3.10 -10.17 -2.59
N GLN A 36 3.20 -11.32 -1.94
CA GLN A 36 2.88 -11.50 -0.53
C GLN A 36 3.75 -10.61 0.38
N SER A 37 5.07 -10.58 0.17
CA SER A 37 5.97 -9.73 0.96
C SER A 37 5.61 -8.24 0.86
N ARG A 38 5.13 -7.79 -0.31
CA ARG A 38 4.65 -6.42 -0.50
C ARG A 38 3.33 -6.16 0.21
N PHE A 39 2.39 -7.11 0.19
CA PHE A 39 1.18 -7.02 1.02
C PHE A 39 1.49 -6.97 2.52
N GLU A 40 2.42 -7.81 2.99
CA GLU A 40 2.87 -7.83 4.39
C GLU A 40 3.49 -6.50 4.82
N SER A 41 4.07 -5.73 3.88
CA SER A 41 4.58 -4.38 4.15
C SER A 41 3.48 -3.33 4.36
N ILE A 42 2.25 -3.57 3.87
CA ILE A 42 1.11 -2.66 4.06
C ILE A 42 0.55 -2.79 5.49
N THR A 43 0.57 -3.98 6.09
CA THR A 43 0.05 -4.23 7.43
C THR A 43 0.64 -3.32 8.53
N PRO A 44 1.96 -3.12 8.66
CA PRO A 44 2.52 -2.20 9.65
C PRO A 44 2.19 -0.73 9.35
N LEU A 45 1.98 -0.36 8.08
CA LEU A 45 1.57 0.99 7.69
C LEU A 45 0.11 1.24 8.04
N GLN A 46 -0.77 0.27 7.80
CA GLN A 46 -2.17 0.31 8.24
C GLN A 46 -2.26 0.47 9.76
N LYS A 47 -1.46 -0.30 10.51
CA LYS A 47 -1.43 -0.21 11.98
C LYS A 47 -0.99 1.17 12.49
N GLN A 48 -0.05 1.81 11.80
CA GLN A 48 0.33 3.20 12.11
C GLN A 48 -0.80 4.18 11.76
N LEU A 49 -1.46 3.98 10.61
CA LEU A 49 -2.61 4.79 10.21
C LEU A 49 -3.75 4.70 11.24
N SER A 50 -4.07 3.48 11.67
CA SER A 50 -5.07 3.18 12.70
C SER A 50 -4.82 3.97 13.99
N ALA A 51 -3.56 4.15 14.40
CA ALA A 51 -3.21 4.90 15.60
C ALA A 51 -3.56 6.40 15.50
N HIS A 52 -3.73 6.94 14.29
CA HIS A 52 -4.06 8.35 14.06
C HIS A 52 -5.53 8.58 13.70
N ILE A 53 -6.16 7.68 12.95
CA ILE A 53 -7.50 7.91 12.36
C ILE A 53 -8.53 6.85 12.74
N GLY A 54 -8.15 5.86 13.56
CA GLY A 54 -9.00 4.73 13.90
C GLY A 54 -8.95 3.61 12.85
N ASP A 55 -9.24 2.39 13.30
CA ASP A 55 -9.08 1.18 12.49
C ASP A 55 -9.96 1.15 11.23
N GLU A 56 -11.19 1.64 11.33
CA GLU A 56 -12.18 1.60 10.25
C GLU A 56 -11.78 2.54 9.10
N GLU A 57 -11.38 3.76 9.44
CA GLU A 57 -10.92 4.75 8.47
C GLU A 57 -9.57 4.36 7.87
N ALA A 58 -8.69 3.76 8.67
CA ALA A 58 -7.42 3.22 8.20
C ALA A 58 -7.61 2.07 7.20
N ALA A 59 -8.52 1.13 7.49
CA ALA A 59 -8.85 0.05 6.58
C ALA A 59 -9.46 0.58 5.27
N ARG A 60 -10.39 1.54 5.36
CA ARG A 60 -11.02 2.18 4.18
C ARG A 60 -9.97 2.82 3.27
N MET A 61 -9.08 3.63 3.83
CA MET A 61 -8.02 4.30 3.07
C MET A 61 -7.07 3.32 2.38
N VAL A 62 -6.71 2.22 3.04
CA VAL A 62 -5.84 1.19 2.47
C VAL A 62 -6.52 0.48 1.30
N VAL A 63 -7.80 0.10 1.45
CA VAL A 63 -8.58 -0.57 0.40
C VAL A 63 -8.80 0.35 -0.80
N GLU A 64 -9.18 1.62 -0.58
CA GLU A 64 -9.35 2.60 -1.66
C GLU A 64 -8.05 2.82 -2.44
N THR A 65 -6.92 2.89 -1.72
CA THR A 65 -5.61 3.06 -2.35
C THR A 65 -5.19 1.84 -3.14
N TYR A 66 -5.45 0.64 -2.61
CA TYR A 66 -5.20 -0.62 -3.30
C TYR A 66 -6.00 -0.71 -4.60
N ILE A 67 -7.32 -0.48 -4.55
CA ILE A 67 -8.21 -0.53 -5.71
C ILE A 67 -7.78 0.50 -6.77
N ARG A 68 -7.45 1.74 -6.36
CA ARG A 68 -7.05 2.80 -7.29
C ARG A 68 -5.76 2.46 -8.06
N VAL A 69 -4.82 1.77 -7.42
CA VAL A 69 -3.48 1.58 -7.98
C VAL A 69 -3.33 0.23 -8.68
N ILE A 70 -4.00 -0.82 -8.19
CA ILE A 70 -3.89 -2.20 -8.70
C ILE A 70 -5.12 -2.63 -9.51
N GLY A 71 -6.30 -2.08 -9.21
CA GLY A 71 -7.56 -2.41 -9.89
C GLY A 71 -7.69 -1.85 -11.30
#